data_AF-A0A177EGR9-F1
#
_entry.id   AF-A0A177EGR9-F1
#
_cell.length_a   1.000
_cell.length_b   1.000
_cell.length_c   1.000
_cell.angle_alpha   90.00
_cell.angle_beta   90.00
_cell.angle_gamma   90.00
#
_symmetry.space_group_name_H-M   'P 1'
#
loop_
_entity.id
_entity.type
_entity.pdbx_description
1 polymer ?
#
loop_
_entity_poly.entity_id
_entity_poly.type
_entity_poly.pdbx_seq_one_letter_code
_entity_poly.pdbx_strand_id
1 'polypeptide(L)'
;MISAKAFQYTCSPKNRSAKTLIVWFLALCALASSAQDIEEATALHCAETLAFFAASNCKLRTVKINAKTHILKNQGTVCAICLYKYTLNAIPERMVPGLFFDVLKIEGSRRSYNGPPDSVLFEKIFNALGTLHARKLMLSSLRGVSPPFPAPPNSSYTERLSRAFTNAFCSESDDAFTLDASDSEDDLEPALSLEVLEMCCVSLPFITWFQGSVDMRSCMVALSIHCLLDFDSLEFLDGFKVAGVLELRLHSLHSLQSLTCQLLQEGRVQNVLVIEAIPHTLTVTRETLRGIASRRWKYLKVPESMWRWLIREAEHPICAKTLSLTMHWQRDFEHLVCTPRTTPNAVAQVEGCIITVCGDNARLSMLGLVNLLTWVCISFQGLEDIEVASSLSSEVGALLSEKSFDLKTFPRLTTLRVGNIRCHLHSRKNILCLSFGASAVWASGALRSELAWTSANLLDTLPTDICAMLSPPLKKDHLPGCSVCWITPEEFSGPEEEDPPFLCVLDKAGHVVCSACLEGLVQSARHSDGTFACPMCRQRMSSLLTKYAVTKSVEGLYFLEAAPSNNQRDVIKIPPG
;
A
#
# COMPACT_ATOMS: atom_id res chain seq x y z
N MET A 1 -4.88 23.30 -10.00
CA MET A 1 -3.67 24.05 -10.36
C MET A 1 -2.45 23.17 -10.05
N ILE A 2 -1.92 22.48 -11.06
CA ILE A 2 -0.71 21.65 -10.93
C ILE A 2 0.32 22.23 -11.91
N SER A 3 1.46 22.63 -11.35
CA SER A 3 2.59 23.25 -12.05
C SER A 3 3.39 22.18 -12.80
N ALA A 4 3.51 22.36 -14.11
CA ALA A 4 4.36 21.54 -14.97
C ALA A 4 5.79 22.11 -14.99
N LYS A 5 6.75 21.38 -14.40
CA LYS A 5 8.18 21.63 -14.64
C LYS A 5 8.65 20.78 -15.81
N ALA A 6 9.05 21.46 -16.88
CA ALA A 6 9.57 20.87 -18.11
C ALA A 6 11.03 20.38 -17.92
N PHE A 7 11.29 19.15 -18.34
CA PHE A 7 12.64 18.62 -18.61
C PHE A 7 13.05 19.05 -20.03
N GLN A 8 14.08 19.88 -20.16
CA GLN A 8 14.74 20.14 -21.44
C GLN A 8 15.89 19.15 -21.63
N TYR A 9 15.68 18.14 -22.49
CA TYR A 9 16.76 17.36 -23.09
C TYR A 9 17.16 18.01 -24.42
N THR A 10 18.41 18.43 -24.54
CA THR A 10 19.03 18.90 -25.78
C THR A 10 19.22 17.72 -26.74
N CYS A 11 18.42 17.66 -27.81
CA CYS A 11 18.53 16.63 -28.85
C CYS A 11 19.40 17.11 -30.02
N SER A 12 20.38 16.27 -30.37
CA SER A 12 21.22 16.36 -31.58
C SER A 12 20.38 16.35 -32.89
N PRO A 13 20.76 17.12 -33.92
CA PRO A 13 19.98 17.34 -35.15
C PRO A 13 19.84 16.11 -36.08
N LYS A 14 20.50 14.98 -35.80
CA LYS A 14 20.43 13.76 -36.65
C LYS A 14 19.21 12.84 -36.39
N ASN A 15 18.30 13.19 -35.47
CA ASN A 15 17.21 12.29 -35.04
C ASN A 15 15.78 12.78 -35.34
N ARG A 16 15.61 13.74 -36.28
CA ARG A 16 14.28 14.28 -36.62
C ARG A 16 13.40 13.28 -37.37
N SER A 17 13.95 12.42 -38.25
CA SER A 17 13.15 11.46 -39.03
C SER A 17 12.52 10.36 -38.18
N ALA A 18 13.25 9.82 -37.20
CA ALA A 18 12.77 8.77 -36.31
C ALA A 18 11.61 9.23 -35.41
N LYS A 19 11.68 10.46 -34.89
CA LYS A 19 10.59 11.04 -34.09
C LYS A 19 9.33 11.24 -34.91
N THR A 20 9.46 11.69 -36.16
CA THR A 20 8.32 11.85 -37.07
C THR A 20 7.67 10.50 -37.38
N LEU A 21 8.45 9.45 -37.66
CA LEU A 21 7.93 8.10 -37.89
C LEU A 21 7.22 7.53 -36.65
N ILE A 22 7.75 7.73 -35.45
CA ILE A 22 7.09 7.30 -34.21
C ILE A 22 5.76 8.03 -34.01
N VAL A 23 5.71 9.34 -34.27
CA VAL A 23 4.47 10.13 -34.17
C VAL A 23 3.44 9.67 -35.20
N TRP A 24 3.83 9.41 -36.45
CA TRP A 24 2.94 8.86 -37.47
C TRP A 24 2.47 7.45 -37.14
N PHE A 25 3.36 6.60 -36.62
CA PHE A 25 3.00 5.25 -36.19
C PHE A 25 2.00 5.29 -35.03
N LEU A 26 2.23 6.13 -34.02
CA LEU A 26 1.29 6.33 -32.91
C LEU A 26 -0.04 6.92 -33.39
N ALA A 27 -0.03 7.84 -34.36
CA ALA A 27 -1.25 8.39 -34.95
C ALA A 27 -2.02 7.35 -35.77
N LEU A 28 -1.32 6.51 -36.56
CA LEU A 28 -1.91 5.39 -37.29
C LEU A 28 -2.46 4.32 -36.36
N CYS A 29 -1.76 3.98 -35.28
CA CYS A 29 -2.26 3.08 -34.25
C CYS A 29 -3.51 3.67 -33.57
N ALA A 30 -3.51 4.95 -33.22
CA ALA A 30 -4.68 5.61 -32.63
C ALA A 30 -5.88 5.64 -33.60
N LEU A 31 -5.65 5.88 -34.89
CA LEU A 31 -6.68 5.86 -35.93
C LEU A 31 -7.19 4.44 -36.20
N ALA A 32 -6.30 3.44 -36.28
CA ALA A 32 -6.67 2.04 -36.48
C ALA A 32 -7.44 1.48 -35.29
N SER A 33 -7.02 1.80 -34.05
CA SER A 33 -7.79 1.47 -32.85
C SER A 33 -9.15 2.15 -32.83
N SER A 34 -9.28 3.38 -33.35
CA SER A 34 -10.60 4.05 -33.44
C SER A 34 -11.52 3.47 -34.52
N ALA A 35 -10.97 2.87 -35.57
CA ALA A 35 -11.74 2.26 -36.64
C ALA A 35 -12.33 0.90 -36.21
N GLN A 36 -11.64 0.16 -35.34
CA GLN A 36 -12.10 -1.13 -34.82
C GLN A 36 -13.28 -1.01 -33.84
N ASP A 37 -13.51 0.19 -33.28
CA ASP A 37 -14.62 0.47 -32.37
C ASP A 37 -15.96 0.77 -33.08
N ILE A 38 -15.93 0.95 -34.41
CA ILE A 38 -17.12 1.30 -35.20
C ILE A 38 -17.65 0.04 -35.86
N GLU A 39 -18.35 -0.77 -35.09
CA GLU A 39 -19.11 -1.91 -35.64
C GLU A 39 -20.45 -1.40 -36.17
N GLU A 40 -20.69 -1.60 -37.47
CA GLU A 40 -21.79 -0.99 -38.24
C GLU A 40 -23.19 -1.46 -37.77
N ALA A 41 -23.26 -2.50 -36.92
CA ALA A 41 -24.48 -3.06 -36.34
C ALA A 41 -25.15 -2.18 -35.26
N THR A 42 -24.57 -1.05 -34.87
CA THR A 42 -24.94 -0.28 -33.67
C THR A 42 -25.99 0.82 -33.87
N ALA A 43 -26.47 1.09 -35.09
CA ALA A 43 -27.47 2.16 -35.28
C ALA A 43 -28.85 1.81 -34.68
N LEU A 44 -29.18 0.51 -34.61
CA LEU A 44 -30.38 0.02 -33.95
C LEU A 44 -30.25 0.28 -32.44
N HIS A 45 -31.27 0.86 -31.81
CA HIS A 45 -31.29 1.25 -30.39
C HIS A 45 -30.44 2.45 -29.95
N CYS A 46 -29.74 3.13 -30.86
CA CYS A 46 -28.95 4.33 -30.52
C CYS A 46 -29.81 5.42 -29.85
N ALA A 47 -30.99 5.72 -30.41
CA ALA A 47 -31.85 6.78 -29.89
C ALA A 47 -32.41 6.44 -28.50
N GLU A 48 -32.92 5.22 -28.30
CA GLU A 48 -33.43 4.76 -27.00
C GLU A 48 -32.34 4.74 -25.94
N THR A 49 -31.15 4.23 -26.28
CA THR A 49 -29.99 4.17 -25.37
C THR A 49 -29.57 5.59 -24.97
N LEU A 50 -29.44 6.52 -25.93
CA LEU A 50 -29.11 7.91 -25.64
C LEU A 50 -30.16 8.59 -24.74
N ALA A 51 -31.45 8.35 -25.01
CA ALA A 51 -32.54 8.91 -24.20
C ALA A 51 -32.51 8.35 -22.77
N PHE A 52 -32.29 7.04 -22.62
CA PHE A 52 -32.18 6.38 -21.31
C PHE A 52 -31.06 7.00 -20.46
N PHE A 53 -29.83 7.09 -21.00
CA PHE A 53 -28.71 7.66 -20.23
C PHE A 53 -28.85 9.16 -19.99
N ALA A 54 -29.45 9.90 -20.93
CA ALA A 54 -29.71 11.33 -20.78
C ALA A 54 -30.65 11.64 -19.59
N ALA A 55 -31.60 10.76 -19.27
CA ALA A 55 -32.48 10.94 -18.12
C ALA A 55 -31.70 11.00 -16.78
N SER A 56 -30.58 10.28 -16.69
CA SER A 56 -29.66 10.36 -15.54
C SER A 56 -28.59 11.44 -15.66
N ASN A 57 -28.68 12.33 -16.65
CA ASN A 57 -27.64 13.30 -17.00
C ASN A 57 -26.31 12.62 -17.39
N CYS A 58 -26.33 11.37 -17.84
CA CYS A 58 -25.15 10.70 -18.40
C CYS A 58 -25.11 10.93 -19.92
N LYS A 59 -24.10 11.65 -20.39
CA LYS A 59 -23.90 11.89 -21.83
C LYS A 59 -22.94 10.85 -22.40
N LEU A 60 -23.48 9.88 -23.13
CA LEU A 60 -22.65 8.92 -23.84
C LEU A 60 -21.82 9.58 -24.94
N ARG A 61 -20.61 9.08 -25.15
CA ARG A 61 -19.74 9.45 -26.26
C ARG A 61 -20.34 8.93 -27.56
N THR A 62 -20.43 9.83 -28.52
CA THR A 62 -21.00 9.56 -29.84
C THR A 62 -20.10 10.07 -30.94
N VAL A 63 -20.24 9.49 -32.13
CA VAL A 63 -19.59 9.94 -33.37
C VAL A 63 -20.66 10.10 -34.45
N LYS A 64 -20.47 11.07 -35.36
CA LYS A 64 -21.35 11.23 -36.53
C LYS A 64 -20.68 10.62 -37.75
N ILE A 65 -21.32 9.62 -38.34
CA ILE A 65 -20.87 8.95 -39.57
C ILE A 65 -22.03 9.04 -40.56
N ASN A 66 -21.78 9.62 -41.74
CA ASN A 66 -22.82 9.81 -42.76
C ASN A 66 -24.10 10.47 -42.21
N ALA A 67 -23.93 11.51 -41.38
CA ALA A 67 -24.98 12.25 -40.66
C ALA A 67 -25.79 11.44 -39.63
N LYS A 68 -25.52 10.15 -39.42
CA LYS A 68 -26.11 9.34 -38.35
C LYS A 68 -25.23 9.40 -37.10
N THR A 69 -25.88 9.45 -35.93
CA THR A 69 -25.19 9.42 -34.63
C THR A 69 -25.01 7.97 -34.20
N HIS A 70 -23.78 7.58 -33.91
CA HIS A 70 -23.42 6.26 -33.38
C HIS A 70 -22.86 6.42 -31.97
N ILE A 71 -23.14 5.47 -31.08
CA ILE A 71 -22.56 5.40 -29.74
C ILE A 71 -21.21 4.70 -29.85
N LEU A 72 -20.14 5.29 -29.29
CA LEU A 72 -18.84 4.61 -29.22
C LEU A 72 -18.92 3.49 -28.18
N LYS A 73 -18.31 2.32 -28.42
CA LYS A 73 -18.32 1.23 -27.43
C LYS A 73 -17.66 1.65 -26.11
N ASN A 74 -16.49 2.28 -26.19
CA ASN A 74 -15.75 2.73 -25.01
C ASN A 74 -16.18 4.14 -24.57
N GLN A 75 -16.84 4.20 -23.42
CA GLN A 75 -17.36 5.45 -22.86
C GLN A 75 -16.30 6.26 -22.12
N GLY A 76 -15.24 5.65 -21.57
CA GLY A 76 -14.08 6.32 -20.95
C GLY A 76 -14.35 7.29 -19.78
N THR A 77 -15.61 7.61 -19.49
CA THR A 77 -16.05 8.56 -18.47
C THR A 77 -16.91 7.86 -17.43
N VAL A 78 -17.03 8.48 -16.25
CA VAL A 78 -17.99 8.04 -15.23
C VAL A 78 -19.41 8.23 -15.75
N CYS A 79 -20.17 7.14 -15.86
CA CYS A 79 -21.58 7.18 -16.17
C CYS A 79 -22.40 6.83 -14.93
N ALA A 80 -23.46 7.59 -14.68
CA ALA A 80 -24.36 7.36 -13.55
C ALA A 80 -25.77 7.05 -14.03
N ILE A 81 -26.40 6.04 -13.44
CA ILE A 81 -27.80 5.68 -13.60
C ILE A 81 -28.49 5.86 -12.25
N CYS A 82 -29.46 6.78 -12.18
CA CYS A 82 -30.23 7.07 -10.98
C CYS A 82 -31.60 6.38 -11.07
N LEU A 83 -31.77 5.22 -10.43
CA LEU A 83 -32.97 4.38 -10.55
C LEU A 83 -34.27 5.13 -10.22
N TYR A 84 -34.23 6.04 -9.24
CA TYR A 84 -35.37 6.86 -8.84
C TYR A 84 -35.90 7.82 -9.93
N LYS A 85 -35.20 7.95 -11.07
CA LYS A 85 -35.65 8.74 -12.22
C LYS A 85 -36.39 7.91 -13.28
N TYR A 86 -36.47 6.59 -13.11
CA TYR A 86 -37.03 5.69 -14.10
C TYR A 86 -38.31 5.01 -13.60
N THR A 87 -39.22 4.79 -14.54
CA THR A 87 -40.30 3.81 -14.41
C THR A 87 -39.92 2.58 -15.25
N LEU A 88 -40.59 1.44 -15.02
CA LEU A 88 -40.33 0.23 -15.82
C LEU A 88 -40.52 0.45 -17.32
N ASN A 89 -41.45 1.33 -17.72
CA ASN A 89 -41.72 1.65 -19.12
C ASN A 89 -40.69 2.61 -19.73
N ALA A 90 -39.92 3.33 -18.90
CA ALA A 90 -38.89 4.24 -19.36
C ALA A 90 -37.56 3.52 -19.66
N ILE A 91 -37.40 2.28 -19.20
CA ILE A 91 -36.24 1.45 -19.52
C ILE A 91 -36.53 0.71 -20.83
N PRO A 92 -35.72 0.89 -21.89
CA PRO A 92 -35.93 0.21 -23.16
C PRO A 92 -35.74 -1.30 -23.01
N GLU A 93 -36.37 -2.09 -23.87
CA GLU A 93 -36.21 -3.56 -23.85
C GLU A 93 -34.81 -4.00 -24.29
N ARG A 94 -34.15 -3.21 -25.13
CA ARG A 94 -32.77 -3.44 -25.59
C ARG A 94 -32.02 -2.12 -25.67
N MET A 95 -30.75 -2.15 -25.30
CA MET A 95 -29.79 -1.06 -25.50
C MET A 95 -28.72 -1.51 -26.49
N VAL A 96 -27.90 -0.56 -26.94
CA VAL A 96 -26.73 -0.89 -27.77
C VAL A 96 -25.83 -1.88 -27.02
N PRO A 97 -25.55 -3.07 -27.57
CA PRO A 97 -24.75 -4.09 -26.90
C PRO A 97 -23.25 -3.75 -26.90
N GLY A 98 -22.50 -4.39 -26.00
CA GLY A 98 -21.03 -4.28 -25.97
C GLY A 98 -20.51 -2.92 -25.51
N LEU A 99 -21.32 -2.15 -24.77
CA LEU A 99 -20.86 -0.92 -24.13
C LEU A 99 -19.82 -1.25 -23.05
N PHE A 100 -18.71 -0.51 -23.07
CA PHE A 100 -17.63 -0.59 -22.11
C PHE A 100 -17.55 0.71 -21.30
N PHE A 101 -17.71 0.59 -19.98
CA PHE A 101 -17.63 1.72 -19.05
C PHE A 101 -16.33 1.71 -18.27
N ASP A 102 -15.67 2.87 -18.15
CA ASP A 102 -14.57 3.01 -17.20
C ASP A 102 -15.10 2.92 -15.75
N VAL A 103 -16.17 3.66 -15.46
CA VAL A 103 -16.91 3.58 -14.20
C VAL A 103 -18.40 3.68 -14.51
N LEU A 104 -19.16 2.65 -14.12
CA LEU A 104 -20.62 2.70 -14.12
C LEU A 104 -21.12 2.77 -12.68
N LYS A 105 -21.85 3.83 -12.35
CA LYS A 105 -22.48 4.03 -11.05
C LYS A 105 -23.98 3.82 -11.17
N ILE A 106 -24.57 2.95 -10.35
CA ILE A 106 -26.00 2.76 -10.23
C ILE A 106 -26.43 3.16 -8.81
N GLU A 107 -27.35 4.12 -8.74
CA GLU A 107 -27.80 4.72 -7.48
C GLU A 107 -29.32 4.56 -7.32
N GLY A 108 -29.72 3.91 -6.22
CA GLY A 108 -31.12 3.76 -5.81
C GLY A 108 -31.71 5.01 -5.18
N SER A 109 -32.95 4.89 -4.69
CA SER A 109 -33.60 5.99 -3.96
C SER A 109 -33.17 6.02 -2.49
N ARG A 110 -32.72 7.19 -2.01
CA ARG A 110 -32.51 7.41 -0.57
C ARG A 110 -33.82 7.55 0.22
N ARG A 111 -34.89 7.97 -0.44
CA ARG A 111 -36.20 8.24 0.17
C ARG A 111 -37.13 7.05 -0.05
N SER A 112 -38.08 6.88 0.87
CA SER A 112 -39.23 5.97 0.68
C SER A 112 -39.99 6.45 -0.54
N TYR A 113 -39.74 5.82 -1.68
CA TYR A 113 -40.38 6.11 -2.95
C TYR A 113 -41.43 5.02 -3.18
N ASN A 114 -42.65 5.40 -3.55
CA ASN A 114 -43.74 4.46 -3.86
C ASN A 114 -43.56 3.79 -5.24
N GLY A 115 -42.34 3.74 -5.76
CA GLY A 115 -42.04 3.15 -7.06
C GLY A 115 -41.77 1.66 -7.00
N PRO A 116 -41.46 1.07 -8.17
CA PRO A 116 -40.99 -0.30 -8.25
C PRO A 116 -39.76 -0.50 -7.35
N PRO A 117 -39.58 -1.70 -6.79
CA PRO A 117 -38.37 -2.03 -6.04
C PRO A 117 -37.12 -1.87 -6.91
N ASP A 118 -36.00 -1.47 -6.30
CA ASP A 118 -34.76 -1.22 -7.04
C ASP A 118 -34.30 -2.46 -7.81
N SER A 119 -34.51 -3.68 -7.28
CA SER A 119 -34.15 -4.93 -7.94
C SER A 119 -34.86 -5.12 -9.28
N VAL A 120 -36.15 -4.77 -9.38
CA VAL A 120 -36.92 -4.95 -10.63
C VAL A 120 -36.45 -3.98 -11.71
N LEU A 121 -36.18 -2.71 -11.33
CA LEU A 121 -35.60 -1.74 -12.26
C LEU A 121 -34.20 -2.17 -12.70
N PHE A 122 -33.40 -2.67 -11.76
CA PHE A 122 -32.03 -3.11 -12.03
C PHE A 122 -31.99 -4.32 -12.96
N GLU A 123 -32.85 -5.31 -12.72
CA GLU A 123 -33.03 -6.47 -13.60
C GLU A 123 -33.36 -6.04 -15.02
N LYS A 124 -34.36 -5.16 -15.17
CA LYS A 124 -34.74 -4.65 -16.50
C LYS A 124 -33.60 -3.91 -17.19
N ILE A 125 -32.81 -3.13 -16.43
CA ILE A 125 -31.63 -2.44 -16.98
C ILE A 125 -30.56 -3.45 -17.42
N PHE A 126 -30.30 -4.49 -16.63
CA PHE A 126 -29.29 -5.50 -16.97
C PHE A 126 -29.71 -6.33 -18.17
N ASN A 127 -30.98 -6.73 -18.25
CA ASN A 127 -31.53 -7.41 -19.42
C ASN A 127 -31.45 -6.53 -20.67
N ALA A 128 -31.74 -5.22 -20.54
CA ALA A 128 -31.64 -4.28 -21.64
C ALA A 128 -30.18 -4.06 -22.11
N LEU A 129 -29.22 -4.05 -21.19
CA LEU A 129 -27.79 -3.91 -21.52
C LEU A 129 -27.18 -5.21 -22.08
N GLY A 130 -27.75 -6.36 -21.74
CA GLY A 130 -27.17 -7.68 -22.01
C GLY A 130 -25.88 -7.87 -21.22
N THR A 131 -24.80 -8.27 -21.90
CA THR A 131 -23.47 -8.37 -21.29
C THR A 131 -22.93 -7.00 -20.93
N LEU A 132 -22.77 -6.74 -19.63
CA LEU A 132 -22.21 -5.49 -19.13
C LEU A 132 -20.70 -5.62 -18.94
N HIS A 133 -19.95 -4.79 -19.67
CA HIS A 133 -18.52 -4.62 -19.48
C HIS A 133 -18.23 -3.29 -18.77
N ALA A 134 -17.59 -3.35 -17.61
CA ALA A 134 -17.12 -2.15 -16.94
C ALA A 134 -15.83 -2.42 -16.18
N ARG A 135 -14.88 -1.48 -16.18
CA ARG A 135 -13.73 -1.61 -15.28
C ARG A 135 -14.17 -1.54 -13.82
N LYS A 136 -15.04 -0.59 -13.49
CA LYS A 136 -15.58 -0.42 -12.14
C LYS A 136 -17.11 -0.28 -12.14
N LEU A 137 -17.79 -1.13 -11.38
CA LEU A 137 -19.22 -1.02 -11.08
C LEU A 137 -19.42 -0.53 -9.65
N MET A 138 -20.12 0.60 -9.48
CA MET A 138 -20.46 1.18 -8.18
C MET A 138 -21.95 1.09 -7.94
N LEU A 139 -22.35 0.35 -6.91
CA LEU A 139 -23.74 0.17 -6.49
C LEU A 139 -23.98 0.97 -5.22
N SER A 140 -24.98 1.86 -5.21
CA SER A 140 -25.20 2.75 -4.07
C SER A 140 -26.65 2.92 -3.68
N SER A 141 -26.94 2.89 -2.37
CA SER A 141 -28.28 3.14 -1.82
C SER A 141 -29.38 2.25 -2.40
N LEU A 142 -29.07 0.99 -2.71
CA LEU A 142 -30.00 0.03 -3.32
C LEU A 142 -30.71 -0.81 -2.25
N ARG A 143 -32.04 -0.87 -2.34
CA ARG A 143 -32.90 -1.64 -1.43
C ARG A 143 -33.53 -2.81 -2.17
N GLY A 144 -33.36 -4.01 -1.65
CA GLY A 144 -34.03 -5.18 -2.19
C GLY A 144 -35.51 -5.21 -1.79
N VAL A 145 -36.29 -6.02 -2.49
CA VAL A 145 -37.63 -6.40 -2.03
C VAL A 145 -37.44 -7.18 -0.73
N SER A 146 -37.87 -6.62 0.40
CA SER A 146 -38.04 -7.44 1.59
C SER A 146 -39.09 -8.49 1.24
N PRO A 147 -38.84 -9.80 1.44
CA PRO A 147 -39.86 -10.80 1.19
C PRO A 147 -41.14 -10.40 1.96
N PRO A 148 -42.33 -10.48 1.33
CA PRO A 148 -43.56 -9.90 1.87
C PRO A 148 -44.15 -10.62 3.10
N PHE A 149 -43.40 -11.49 3.78
CA PHE A 149 -43.92 -12.29 4.89
C PHE A 149 -43.54 -11.72 6.27
N PRO A 150 -44.51 -11.56 7.19
CA PRO A 150 -44.21 -11.30 8.58
C PRO A 150 -43.51 -12.54 9.16
N ALA A 151 -42.20 -12.42 9.40
CA ALA A 151 -41.42 -13.51 9.95
C ALA A 151 -41.81 -13.80 11.41
N PRO A 152 -41.82 -15.07 11.84
CA PRO A 152 -41.99 -15.42 13.25
C PRO A 152 -40.82 -14.84 14.09
N PRO A 153 -41.08 -14.40 15.33
CA PRO A 153 -40.20 -13.51 16.10
C PRO A 153 -38.78 -14.04 16.41
N ASN A 154 -38.48 -15.32 16.20
CA ASN A 154 -37.26 -15.96 16.73
C ASN A 154 -36.31 -16.59 15.70
N SER A 155 -36.50 -16.44 14.39
CA SER A 155 -35.55 -17.00 13.41
C SER A 155 -34.36 -16.05 13.15
N SER A 156 -33.14 -16.56 12.94
CA SER A 156 -32.01 -15.71 12.51
C SER A 156 -32.24 -15.21 11.08
N TYR A 157 -31.73 -14.03 10.74
CA TYR A 157 -31.96 -13.42 9.43
C TYR A 157 -31.41 -14.27 8.27
N THR A 158 -30.29 -14.96 8.50
CA THR A 158 -29.65 -15.87 7.54
C THR A 158 -30.49 -17.12 7.26
N GLU A 159 -31.08 -17.76 8.29
CA GLU A 159 -32.02 -18.88 8.10
C GLU A 159 -33.28 -18.45 7.35
N ARG A 160 -33.74 -17.20 7.54
CA ARG A 160 -34.90 -16.63 6.85
C ARG A 160 -34.62 -16.46 5.35
N LEU A 161 -33.45 -15.95 4.99
CA LEU A 161 -33.05 -15.77 3.59
C LEU A 161 -32.80 -17.11 2.89
N SER A 162 -32.09 -18.04 3.53
CA SER A 162 -31.83 -19.37 2.96
C SER A 162 -33.14 -20.09 2.60
N ARG A 163 -34.13 -20.10 3.50
CA ARG A 163 -35.47 -20.67 3.24
C ARG A 163 -36.23 -19.94 2.13
N ALA A 164 -36.18 -18.61 2.10
CA ALA A 164 -36.86 -17.83 1.06
C ALA A 164 -36.28 -18.12 -0.33
N PHE A 165 -34.97 -18.33 -0.44
CA PHE A 165 -34.30 -18.69 -1.69
C PHE A 165 -34.61 -20.12 -2.15
N THR A 166 -34.54 -21.11 -1.25
CA THR A 166 -34.91 -22.49 -1.61
C THR A 166 -36.36 -22.57 -2.10
N ASN A 167 -37.27 -21.80 -1.49
CA ASN A 167 -38.67 -21.80 -1.89
C ASN A 167 -38.96 -20.98 -3.15
N ALA A 168 -38.18 -19.93 -3.45
CA ALA A 168 -38.39 -19.10 -4.63
C ALA A 168 -37.81 -19.70 -5.92
N PHE A 169 -36.80 -20.57 -5.82
CA PHE A 169 -36.10 -21.14 -6.98
C PHE A 169 -36.28 -22.66 -7.15
N CYS A 170 -36.89 -23.38 -6.20
CA CYS A 170 -37.17 -24.83 -6.32
C CYS A 170 -38.66 -25.16 -6.49
N SER A 171 -39.45 -24.25 -7.04
CA SER A 171 -40.82 -24.54 -7.49
C SER A 171 -40.77 -25.34 -8.82
N GLU A 172 -40.30 -26.59 -8.76
CA GLU A 172 -40.64 -27.57 -9.80
C GLU A 172 -42.13 -27.90 -9.62
N SER A 173 -42.98 -27.25 -10.40
CA SER A 173 -44.37 -27.68 -10.56
C SER A 173 -44.36 -28.96 -11.40
N ASP A 174 -44.73 -30.08 -10.77
CA ASP A 174 -44.94 -31.42 -11.34
C ASP A 174 -46.13 -31.51 -12.34
N ASP A 175 -46.31 -30.50 -13.19
CA ASP A 175 -47.30 -30.56 -14.28
C ASP A 175 -46.60 -30.97 -15.58
N ALA A 176 -46.73 -32.25 -15.88
CA ALA A 176 -46.28 -32.89 -17.11
C ALA A 176 -46.92 -32.28 -18.36
N PHE A 177 -46.23 -31.33 -19.00
CA PHE A 177 -46.41 -30.98 -20.40
C PHE A 177 -45.12 -31.30 -21.16
N THR A 178 -45.13 -32.41 -21.90
CA THR A 178 -44.14 -32.68 -22.96
C THR A 178 -44.35 -31.68 -24.09
N LEU A 179 -43.54 -30.62 -24.10
CA LEU A 179 -43.36 -29.73 -25.25
C LEU A 179 -41.99 -30.00 -25.88
N ASP A 180 -42.01 -30.10 -27.21
CA ASP A 180 -40.88 -30.42 -28.05
C ASP A 180 -39.66 -29.56 -27.77
N ALA A 181 -38.52 -30.23 -27.57
CA ALA A 181 -37.18 -29.66 -27.54
C ALA A 181 -36.82 -29.12 -28.92
N SER A 182 -37.29 -27.92 -29.23
CA SER A 182 -36.80 -27.12 -30.35
C SER A 182 -35.94 -26.00 -29.80
N ASP A 183 -34.65 -26.07 -30.10
CA ASP A 183 -33.65 -24.99 -30.04
C ASP A 183 -33.94 -23.91 -29.01
N SER A 184 -33.80 -24.26 -27.72
CA SER A 184 -33.78 -23.30 -26.63
C SER A 184 -32.63 -22.33 -26.88
N GLU A 185 -32.93 -21.16 -27.44
CA GLU A 185 -32.06 -20.00 -27.35
C GLU A 185 -31.64 -19.91 -25.88
N ASP A 186 -30.37 -20.24 -25.61
CA ASP A 186 -29.81 -20.30 -24.26
C ASP A 186 -30.23 -19.03 -23.50
N ASP A 187 -31.03 -19.19 -22.45
CA ASP A 187 -31.28 -18.16 -21.43
C ASP A 187 -29.94 -17.89 -20.72
N LEU A 188 -29.03 -17.22 -21.42
CA LEU A 188 -27.72 -16.86 -20.91
C LEU A 188 -27.94 -15.78 -19.85
N GLU A 189 -27.72 -16.16 -18.58
CA GLU A 189 -27.61 -15.21 -17.47
C GLU A 189 -26.73 -14.02 -17.91
N PRO A 190 -27.13 -12.76 -17.61
CA PRO A 190 -26.38 -11.60 -18.05
C PRO A 190 -24.96 -11.65 -17.49
N ALA A 191 -24.01 -11.91 -18.37
CA ALA A 191 -22.60 -12.01 -18.01
C ALA A 191 -22.04 -10.63 -17.64
N LEU A 192 -21.34 -10.58 -16.51
CA LEU A 192 -20.61 -9.41 -16.05
C LEU A 192 -19.12 -9.60 -16.29
N SER A 193 -18.49 -8.56 -16.83
CA SER A 193 -17.03 -8.45 -16.93
C SER A 193 -16.57 -7.21 -16.17
N LEU A 194 -16.02 -7.43 -14.97
CA LEU A 194 -15.67 -6.38 -14.01
C LEU A 194 -14.28 -6.58 -13.40
N GLU A 195 -13.54 -5.48 -13.19
CA GLU A 195 -12.31 -5.50 -12.38
C GLU A 195 -12.59 -5.08 -10.93
N VAL A 196 -13.50 -4.13 -10.72
CA VAL A 196 -13.82 -3.57 -9.40
C VAL A 196 -15.34 -3.54 -9.17
N LEU A 197 -15.78 -4.10 -8.05
CA LEU A 197 -17.16 -4.01 -7.57
C LEU A 197 -17.19 -3.26 -6.25
N GLU A 198 -17.84 -2.11 -6.22
CA GLU A 198 -18.00 -1.30 -5.02
C GLU A 198 -19.48 -1.22 -4.63
N MET A 199 -19.80 -1.62 -3.40
CA MET A 199 -21.14 -1.57 -2.84
C MET A 199 -21.18 -0.60 -1.67
N CYS A 200 -22.01 0.44 -1.76
CA CYS A 200 -22.15 1.48 -0.76
C CYS A 200 -23.60 1.60 -0.28
N CYS A 201 -23.86 1.31 1.00
CA CYS A 201 -25.22 1.32 1.57
C CYS A 201 -26.21 0.46 0.77
N VAL A 202 -25.80 -0.77 0.41
CA VAL A 202 -26.62 -1.73 -0.33
C VAL A 202 -27.17 -2.78 0.63
N SER A 203 -28.49 -2.98 0.64
CA SER A 203 -29.14 -3.92 1.55
C SER A 203 -28.80 -5.38 1.26
N LEU A 204 -28.74 -6.22 2.29
CA LEU A 204 -28.48 -7.65 2.15
C LEU A 204 -29.43 -8.35 1.16
N PRO A 205 -30.77 -8.12 1.17
CA PRO A 205 -31.66 -8.70 0.16
C PRO A 205 -31.27 -8.35 -1.28
N PHE A 206 -30.81 -7.12 -1.51
CA PHE A 206 -30.33 -6.72 -2.84
C PHE A 206 -29.02 -7.42 -3.20
N ILE A 207 -28.08 -7.56 -2.26
CA ILE A 207 -26.81 -8.27 -2.51
C ILE A 207 -27.09 -9.72 -2.88
N THR A 208 -27.97 -10.41 -2.14
CA THR A 208 -28.31 -11.81 -2.44
C THR A 208 -29.04 -11.95 -3.76
N TRP A 209 -29.98 -11.04 -4.08
CA TRP A 209 -30.60 -10.98 -5.40
C TRP A 209 -29.55 -10.77 -6.51
N PHE A 210 -28.64 -9.82 -6.32
CA PHE A 210 -27.58 -9.51 -7.28
C PHE A 210 -26.71 -10.74 -7.55
N GLN A 211 -26.31 -11.48 -6.51
CA GLN A 211 -25.53 -12.72 -6.62
C GLN A 211 -26.24 -13.83 -7.40
N GLY A 212 -27.56 -13.92 -7.29
CA GLY A 212 -28.36 -14.87 -8.06
C GLY A 212 -28.61 -14.45 -9.50
N SER A 213 -28.54 -13.16 -9.80
CA SER A 213 -28.98 -12.58 -11.09
C SER A 213 -27.84 -12.27 -12.05
N VAL A 214 -26.58 -12.39 -11.62
CA VAL A 214 -25.43 -12.01 -12.44
C VAL A 214 -24.36 -13.10 -12.42
N ASP A 215 -23.82 -13.41 -13.61
CA ASP A 215 -22.69 -14.32 -13.71
C ASP A 215 -21.37 -13.55 -13.68
N MET A 216 -20.53 -13.85 -12.66
CA MET A 216 -19.18 -13.29 -12.50
C MET A 216 -18.10 -14.38 -12.46
N ARG A 217 -18.40 -15.62 -12.87
CA ARG A 217 -17.50 -16.77 -12.68
C ARG A 217 -16.13 -16.61 -13.33
N SER A 218 -16.05 -15.80 -14.39
CA SER A 218 -14.80 -15.50 -15.11
C SER A 218 -14.02 -14.32 -14.53
N CYS A 219 -14.60 -13.58 -13.56
CA CYS A 219 -14.02 -12.33 -13.07
C CYS A 219 -13.08 -12.52 -11.87
N MET A 220 -11.96 -11.80 -11.91
CA MET A 220 -11.07 -11.57 -10.77
C MET A 220 -11.32 -10.16 -10.24
N VAL A 221 -12.04 -10.04 -9.12
CA VAL A 221 -12.64 -8.77 -8.71
C VAL A 221 -11.96 -8.17 -7.48
N ALA A 222 -11.76 -6.85 -7.48
CA ALA A 222 -11.54 -6.07 -6.26
C ALA A 222 -12.90 -5.67 -5.68
N LEU A 223 -13.25 -6.26 -4.54
CA LEU A 223 -14.53 -6.07 -3.86
C LEU A 223 -14.39 -5.05 -2.73
N SER A 224 -15.17 -3.97 -2.78
CA SER A 224 -15.21 -2.94 -1.75
C SER A 224 -16.63 -2.77 -1.21
N ILE A 225 -16.80 -2.91 0.10
CA ILE A 225 -18.10 -2.85 0.76
C ILE A 225 -18.03 -1.76 1.83
N HIS A 226 -18.86 -0.74 1.62
CA HIS A 226 -19.04 0.39 2.53
C HIS A 226 -20.48 0.33 3.02
N CYS A 227 -20.74 -0.19 4.21
CA CYS A 227 -22.13 -0.38 4.59
C CYS A 227 -22.42 -0.03 6.04
N LEU A 228 -23.39 0.88 6.23
CA LEU A 228 -23.98 1.23 7.51
C LEU A 228 -25.16 0.31 7.87
N LEU A 229 -25.35 -0.78 7.13
CA LEU A 229 -26.48 -1.68 7.32
C LEU A 229 -26.12 -2.84 8.24
N ASP A 230 -27.15 -3.42 8.83
CA ASP A 230 -27.05 -4.49 9.81
C ASP A 230 -26.73 -5.84 9.16
N PHE A 231 -25.44 -6.11 8.95
CA PHE A 231 -24.95 -7.47 8.70
C PHE A 231 -24.47 -8.05 10.03
N ASP A 232 -24.86 -9.28 10.34
CA ASP A 232 -24.33 -10.05 11.46
C ASP A 232 -23.06 -10.81 11.08
N SER A 233 -22.99 -11.36 9.86
CA SER A 233 -21.84 -12.11 9.33
C SER A 233 -21.40 -11.67 7.93
N LEU A 234 -20.21 -12.13 7.51
CA LEU A 234 -19.71 -11.98 6.14
C LEU A 234 -20.07 -13.15 5.22
N GLU A 235 -20.90 -14.09 5.66
CA GLU A 235 -21.26 -15.30 4.88
C GLU A 235 -21.96 -14.93 3.57
N PHE A 236 -22.61 -13.77 3.50
CA PHE A 236 -23.18 -13.28 2.25
C PHE A 236 -22.12 -13.14 1.16
N LEU A 237 -20.84 -12.92 1.48
CA LEU A 237 -19.79 -12.85 0.47
C LEU A 237 -19.60 -14.17 -0.28
N ASP A 238 -19.94 -15.30 0.35
CA ASP A 238 -19.76 -16.64 -0.25
C ASP A 238 -20.75 -16.89 -1.40
N GLY A 239 -21.82 -16.09 -1.50
CA GLY A 239 -22.75 -16.11 -2.63
C GLY A 239 -22.17 -15.52 -3.93
N PHE A 240 -21.04 -14.81 -3.88
CA PHE A 240 -20.40 -14.30 -5.08
C PHE A 240 -19.71 -15.41 -5.87
N LYS A 241 -20.31 -15.77 -7.01
CA LYS A 241 -19.74 -16.69 -8.00
C LYS A 241 -18.61 -16.03 -8.80
N VAL A 242 -17.49 -15.68 -8.16
CA VAL A 242 -16.31 -15.08 -8.81
C VAL A 242 -15.16 -16.08 -8.97
N ALA A 243 -14.29 -15.89 -9.97
CA ALA A 243 -13.07 -16.71 -10.13
C ALA A 243 -12.16 -16.54 -8.90
N GLY A 244 -12.04 -15.31 -8.42
CA GLY A 244 -11.27 -14.97 -7.22
C GLY A 244 -11.41 -13.50 -6.83
N VAL A 245 -10.98 -13.18 -5.62
CA VAL A 245 -11.03 -11.82 -5.08
C VAL A 245 -9.62 -11.28 -4.96
N LEU A 246 -9.27 -10.28 -5.78
CA LEU A 246 -7.92 -9.67 -5.79
C LEU A 246 -7.72 -8.69 -4.65
N GLU A 247 -8.78 -8.03 -4.21
CA GLU A 247 -8.77 -7.12 -3.07
C GLU A 247 -10.11 -7.25 -2.34
N LEU A 248 -10.08 -7.32 -1.02
CA LEU A 248 -11.29 -7.21 -0.20
C LEU A 248 -11.17 -6.01 0.73
N ARG A 249 -12.11 -5.08 0.63
CA ARG A 249 -12.15 -3.86 1.43
C ARG A 249 -13.49 -3.76 2.15
N LEU A 250 -13.44 -3.77 3.48
CA LEU A 250 -14.60 -3.74 4.37
C LEU A 250 -14.52 -2.48 5.21
N HIS A 251 -15.49 -1.60 5.04
CA HIS A 251 -15.53 -0.30 5.67
C HIS A 251 -16.85 -0.07 6.43
N SER A 252 -16.72 0.39 7.67
CA SER A 252 -17.83 0.93 8.47
C SER A 252 -18.96 -0.07 8.77
N LEU A 253 -18.63 -1.36 8.88
CA LEU A 253 -19.59 -2.44 9.17
C LEU A 253 -19.95 -2.48 10.67
N HIS A 254 -20.59 -1.42 11.18
CA HIS A 254 -20.80 -1.19 12.61
C HIS A 254 -21.68 -2.21 13.35
N SER A 255 -22.41 -3.06 12.62
CA SER A 255 -23.26 -4.10 13.20
C SER A 255 -22.69 -5.51 13.06
N LEU A 256 -21.51 -5.64 12.43
CA LEU A 256 -20.89 -6.92 12.14
C LEU A 256 -20.47 -7.64 13.42
N GLN A 257 -21.03 -8.83 13.61
CA GLN A 257 -20.75 -9.69 14.77
C GLN A 257 -19.74 -10.78 14.44
N SER A 258 -19.59 -11.16 13.16
CA SER A 258 -18.73 -12.25 12.71
C SER A 258 -18.02 -11.95 11.40
N LEU A 259 -16.71 -12.26 11.30
CA LEU A 259 -15.95 -12.26 10.03
C LEU A 259 -15.99 -13.61 9.29
N THR A 260 -16.74 -14.58 9.79
CA THR A 260 -16.83 -15.91 9.17
C THR A 260 -17.34 -15.79 7.73
N CYS A 261 -16.52 -16.27 6.79
CA CYS A 261 -16.90 -16.54 5.40
C CYS A 261 -15.88 -17.51 4.80
N GLN A 262 -16.32 -18.36 3.86
CA GLN A 262 -15.47 -19.33 3.17
C GLN A 262 -14.37 -18.63 2.37
N LEU A 263 -14.65 -17.47 1.77
CA LEU A 263 -13.66 -16.69 1.02
C LEU A 263 -12.39 -16.38 1.83
N LEU A 264 -12.52 -16.05 3.11
CA LEU A 264 -11.37 -15.77 3.99
C LEU A 264 -10.77 -17.07 4.55
N GLN A 265 -11.59 -18.05 4.93
CA GLN A 265 -11.13 -19.34 5.45
C GLN A 265 -10.28 -20.11 4.45
N GLU A 266 -10.72 -20.17 3.20
CA GLU A 266 -10.01 -20.80 2.08
C GLU A 266 -8.88 -19.91 1.54
N GLY A 267 -8.81 -18.64 2.00
CA GLY A 267 -7.85 -17.65 1.54
C GLY A 267 -7.99 -17.30 0.05
N ARG A 268 -9.21 -17.31 -0.48
CA ARG A 268 -9.50 -16.91 -1.87
C ARG A 268 -9.31 -15.41 -2.11
N VAL A 269 -9.21 -14.62 -1.05
CA VAL A 269 -8.78 -13.21 -1.10
C VAL A 269 -7.26 -13.14 -1.25
N GLN A 270 -6.82 -12.49 -2.33
CA GLN A 270 -5.41 -12.29 -2.67
C GLN A 270 -5.00 -10.85 -2.37
N ASN A 271 -3.68 -10.57 -2.41
CA ASN A 271 -3.02 -9.25 -2.40
C ASN A 271 -3.41 -8.24 -1.31
N VAL A 272 -4.67 -7.81 -1.25
CA VAL A 272 -5.13 -6.71 -0.40
C VAL A 272 -6.31 -7.14 0.47
N LEU A 273 -6.16 -6.97 1.78
CA LEU A 273 -7.26 -7.06 2.74
C LEU A 273 -7.30 -5.78 3.58
N VAL A 274 -8.45 -5.11 3.58
CA VAL A 274 -8.69 -3.91 4.39
C VAL A 274 -9.93 -4.14 5.22
N ILE A 275 -9.78 -4.07 6.54
CA ILE A 275 -10.87 -4.15 7.51
C ILE A 275 -10.77 -2.91 8.39
N GLU A 276 -11.77 -2.04 8.29
CA GLU A 276 -11.77 -0.72 8.93
C GLU A 276 -13.11 -0.39 9.57
N ALA A 277 -13.06 0.25 10.74
CA ALA A 277 -14.23 0.72 11.50
C ALA A 277 -15.23 -0.41 11.84
N ILE A 278 -14.71 -1.57 12.27
CA ILE A 278 -15.49 -2.72 12.74
C ILE A 278 -15.74 -2.68 14.25
N PRO A 279 -16.80 -3.35 14.75
CA PRO A 279 -17.14 -3.37 16.17
C PRO A 279 -16.10 -4.13 17.01
N HIS A 280 -15.95 -3.74 18.27
CA HIS A 280 -15.06 -4.45 19.20
C HIS A 280 -15.60 -5.82 19.63
N THR A 281 -16.90 -6.05 19.47
CA THR A 281 -17.60 -7.30 19.77
C THR A 281 -17.50 -8.33 18.65
N LEU A 282 -16.71 -8.02 17.61
CA LEU A 282 -16.54 -8.89 16.46
C LEU A 282 -15.90 -10.22 16.86
N THR A 283 -16.54 -11.30 16.48
CA THR A 283 -16.04 -12.66 16.60
C THR A 283 -15.37 -13.08 15.29
N VAL A 284 -14.28 -13.82 15.40
CA VAL A 284 -13.54 -14.35 14.25
C VAL A 284 -13.20 -15.80 14.56
N THR A 285 -13.59 -16.71 13.68
CA THR A 285 -13.27 -18.13 13.86
C THR A 285 -11.78 -18.38 13.62
N ARG A 286 -11.26 -19.47 14.21
CA ARG A 286 -9.84 -19.84 14.02
C ARG A 286 -9.52 -20.13 12.58
N GLU A 287 -10.43 -20.77 11.86
CA GLU A 287 -10.32 -21.10 10.45
C GLU A 287 -10.17 -19.82 9.61
N THR A 288 -10.95 -18.79 9.92
CA THR A 288 -10.87 -17.49 9.26
C THR A 288 -9.54 -16.80 9.55
N LEU A 289 -9.08 -16.82 10.81
CA LEU A 289 -7.78 -16.24 11.20
C LEU A 289 -6.61 -16.94 10.52
N ARG A 290 -6.61 -18.28 10.47
CA ARG A 290 -5.60 -19.08 9.77
C ARG A 290 -5.61 -18.82 8.27
N GLY A 291 -6.80 -18.76 7.67
CA GLY A 291 -6.98 -18.40 6.27
C GLY A 291 -6.33 -17.06 5.93
N ILE A 292 -6.54 -16.03 6.76
CA ILE A 292 -5.91 -14.71 6.61
C ILE A 292 -4.39 -14.76 6.85
N ALA A 293 -3.95 -15.43 7.91
CA ALA A 293 -2.54 -15.47 8.32
C ALA A 293 -1.65 -16.29 7.36
N SER A 294 -2.21 -17.30 6.69
CA SER A 294 -1.49 -18.15 5.73
C SER A 294 -1.07 -17.44 4.44
N ARG A 295 -1.58 -16.22 4.20
CA ARG A 295 -1.41 -15.48 2.94
C ARG A 295 -0.24 -14.51 2.99
N ARG A 296 0.32 -14.26 1.80
CA ARG A 296 1.32 -13.21 1.56
C ARG A 296 0.63 -11.97 1.03
N TRP A 297 0.53 -10.95 1.86
CA TRP A 297 -0.20 -9.73 1.55
C TRP A 297 0.69 -8.72 0.83
N LYS A 298 0.15 -8.09 -0.22
CA LYS A 298 0.70 -6.83 -0.73
C LYS A 298 0.34 -5.68 0.22
N TYR A 299 -0.89 -5.67 0.73
CA TYR A 299 -1.36 -4.69 1.70
C TYR A 299 -2.36 -5.34 2.67
N LEU A 300 -2.07 -5.30 3.97
CA LEU A 300 -2.97 -5.78 5.01
C LEU A 300 -3.31 -4.62 5.94
N LYS A 301 -4.57 -4.20 6.01
CA LYS A 301 -5.04 -3.21 6.97
C LYS A 301 -6.08 -3.83 7.90
N VAL A 302 -5.79 -3.88 9.19
CA VAL A 302 -6.68 -4.48 10.20
C VAL A 302 -6.63 -3.68 11.51
N PRO A 303 -7.65 -3.75 12.36
CA PRO A 303 -7.53 -3.22 13.72
C PRO A 303 -6.50 -4.01 14.53
N GLU A 304 -5.87 -3.35 15.49
CA GLU A 304 -4.82 -3.98 16.31
C GLU A 304 -5.36 -5.14 17.17
N SER A 305 -6.61 -5.07 17.63
CA SER A 305 -7.25 -6.18 18.35
C SER A 305 -7.31 -7.45 17.51
N MET A 306 -7.60 -7.33 16.21
CA MET A 306 -7.62 -8.45 15.27
C MET A 306 -6.20 -8.92 14.95
N TRP A 307 -5.24 -8.01 14.84
CA TRP A 307 -3.83 -8.35 14.66
C TRP A 307 -3.31 -9.28 15.77
N ARG A 308 -3.68 -9.02 17.03
CA ARG A 308 -3.35 -9.92 18.15
C ARG A 308 -3.91 -11.34 17.97
N TRP A 309 -5.11 -11.47 17.41
CA TRP A 309 -5.70 -12.78 17.14
C TRP A 309 -5.00 -13.49 15.98
N LEU A 310 -4.67 -12.74 14.91
CA LEU A 310 -3.94 -13.28 13.77
C LEU A 310 -2.58 -13.86 14.18
N ILE A 311 -1.77 -13.10 14.94
CA ILE A 311 -0.46 -13.58 15.42
C ILE A 311 -0.58 -14.85 16.25
N ARG A 312 -1.63 -14.97 17.08
CA ARG A 312 -1.83 -16.14 17.96
C ARG A 312 -2.19 -17.42 17.19
N GLU A 313 -2.97 -17.27 16.11
CA GLU A 313 -3.44 -18.41 15.31
C GLU A 313 -2.53 -18.71 14.10
N ALA A 314 -1.53 -17.87 13.83
CA ALA A 314 -0.61 -18.06 12.73
C ALA A 314 0.35 -19.24 12.96
N GLU A 315 0.38 -20.19 12.03
CA GLU A 315 1.34 -21.30 12.04
C GLU A 315 2.71 -20.90 11.48
N HIS A 316 2.74 -19.82 10.68
CA HIS A 316 3.91 -19.26 10.03
C HIS A 316 3.96 -17.74 10.19
N PRO A 317 5.14 -17.11 10.08
CA PRO A 317 5.26 -15.65 10.06
C PRO A 317 4.30 -15.02 9.04
N ILE A 318 3.42 -14.14 9.51
CA ILE A 318 2.56 -13.36 8.62
C ILE A 318 3.46 -12.48 7.74
N CYS A 319 3.29 -12.57 6.43
CA CYS A 319 4.11 -11.86 5.46
C CYS A 319 3.28 -10.77 4.79
N ALA A 320 3.71 -9.51 4.90
CA ALA A 320 3.05 -8.39 4.24
C ALA A 320 4.07 -7.40 3.68
N LYS A 321 3.90 -6.95 2.43
CA LYS A 321 4.69 -5.81 1.94
C LYS A 321 4.36 -4.55 2.73
N THR A 322 3.09 -4.29 2.98
CA THR A 322 2.67 -3.19 3.85
C THR A 322 1.60 -3.66 4.82
N LEU A 323 1.83 -3.48 6.11
CA LEU A 323 0.87 -3.69 7.17
C LEU A 323 0.39 -2.34 7.69
N SER A 324 -0.92 -2.16 7.81
CA SER A 324 -1.53 -1.00 8.44
C SER A 324 -2.38 -1.42 9.63
N LEU A 325 -2.11 -0.85 10.79
CA LEU A 325 -2.80 -1.15 12.03
C LEU A 325 -3.55 0.08 12.52
N THR A 326 -4.84 -0.08 12.80
CA THR A 326 -5.64 0.96 13.46
C THR A 326 -5.73 0.66 14.95
N MET A 327 -5.31 1.60 15.78
CA MET A 327 -5.26 1.48 17.24
C MET A 327 -6.13 2.54 17.90
N HIS A 328 -6.83 2.19 18.98
CA HIS A 328 -7.57 3.15 19.80
C HIS A 328 -6.78 3.50 21.07
N TRP A 329 -6.34 4.76 21.18
CA TRP A 329 -5.35 5.19 22.19
C TRP A 329 -5.70 4.79 23.62
N GLN A 330 -6.93 5.04 24.07
CA GLN A 330 -7.34 4.78 25.46
C GLN A 330 -7.44 3.30 25.82
N ARG A 331 -7.58 2.41 24.84
CA ARG A 331 -7.89 0.99 25.12
C ARG A 331 -6.70 0.10 24.85
N ASP A 332 -5.98 0.34 23.75
CA ASP A 332 -4.98 -0.62 23.28
C ASP A 332 -3.59 -0.34 23.86
N PHE A 333 -3.33 0.89 24.29
CA PHE A 333 -1.97 1.33 24.62
C PHE A 333 -1.43 0.71 25.92
N GLU A 334 -2.27 0.56 26.94
CA GLU A 334 -1.89 -0.12 28.19
C GLU A 334 -1.53 -1.59 27.97
N HIS A 335 -2.13 -2.21 26.95
CA HIS A 335 -1.86 -3.60 26.61
C HIS A 335 -0.55 -3.79 25.84
N LEU A 336 -0.11 -2.80 25.04
CA LEU A 336 1.15 -2.90 24.27
C LEU A 336 2.35 -3.22 25.16
N VAL A 337 2.44 -2.57 26.32
CA VAL A 337 3.55 -2.72 27.28
C VAL A 337 3.52 -4.08 27.97
N CYS A 338 2.33 -4.67 28.11
CA CYS A 338 2.09 -5.89 28.88
C CYS A 338 1.93 -7.14 28.03
N THR A 339 2.06 -7.06 26.70
CA THR A 339 1.91 -8.24 25.86
C THR A 339 3.08 -9.21 26.12
N PRO A 340 2.82 -10.42 26.66
CA PRO A 340 3.87 -11.42 26.85
C PRO A 340 4.51 -11.73 25.51
N ARG A 341 5.83 -11.97 25.52
CA ARG A 341 6.60 -12.32 24.32
C ARG A 341 5.82 -13.33 23.51
N THR A 342 5.48 -12.92 22.29
CA THR A 342 4.91 -13.82 21.29
C THR A 342 5.83 -15.03 21.17
N THR A 343 5.27 -16.20 20.88
CA THR A 343 6.08 -17.38 20.60
C THR A 343 7.14 -17.02 19.54
N PRO A 344 8.38 -17.56 19.62
CA PRO A 344 9.47 -17.15 18.71
C PRO A 344 9.12 -17.22 17.21
N ASN A 345 8.15 -18.05 16.85
CA ASN A 345 7.68 -18.24 15.47
C ASN A 345 6.68 -17.16 14.98
N ALA A 346 6.28 -16.22 15.84
CA ALA A 346 5.15 -15.33 15.58
C ALA A 346 5.56 -13.90 15.17
N VAL A 347 6.85 -13.65 14.89
CA VAL A 347 7.34 -12.36 14.39
C VAL A 347 6.93 -12.20 12.92
N ALA A 348 6.15 -11.17 12.61
CA ALA A 348 5.67 -10.94 11.25
C ALA A 348 6.77 -10.35 10.36
N GLN A 349 6.86 -10.82 9.11
CA GLN A 349 7.79 -10.30 8.10
C GLN A 349 7.10 -9.19 7.31
N VAL A 350 7.50 -7.94 7.58
CA VAL A 350 6.86 -6.75 7.04
C VAL A 350 7.89 -5.77 6.48
N GLU A 351 7.69 -5.25 5.26
CA GLU A 351 8.58 -4.23 4.67
C GLU A 351 8.17 -2.80 5.13
N GLY A 352 6.87 -2.49 5.14
CA GLY A 352 6.34 -1.20 5.61
C GLY A 352 5.25 -1.36 6.68
N CYS A 353 5.33 -0.59 7.77
CA CYS A 353 4.33 -0.59 8.83
C CYS A 353 3.71 0.80 9.01
N ILE A 354 2.37 0.88 8.94
CA ILE A 354 1.59 2.11 9.12
C ILE A 354 0.67 1.96 10.33
N ILE A 355 0.95 2.66 11.42
CA ILE A 355 0.16 2.62 12.65
C ILE A 355 -0.68 3.89 12.71
N THR A 356 -2.00 3.74 12.63
CA THR A 356 -2.95 4.85 12.79
C THR A 356 -3.49 4.85 14.21
N VAL A 357 -3.20 5.89 14.97
CA VAL A 357 -3.68 6.05 16.34
C VAL A 357 -4.91 6.95 16.34
N CYS A 358 -6.06 6.37 16.66
CA CYS A 358 -7.37 7.03 16.70
C CYS A 358 -7.87 7.24 18.13
N GLY A 359 -8.79 8.19 18.30
CA GLY A 359 -9.50 8.46 19.56
C GLY A 359 -9.72 9.95 19.79
N ASP A 360 -10.80 10.30 20.48
CA ASP A 360 -11.08 11.69 20.86
C ASP A 360 -9.94 12.19 21.77
N ASN A 361 -9.23 13.23 21.32
CA ASN A 361 -8.05 13.78 21.99
C ASN A 361 -6.84 12.84 22.08
N ALA A 362 -6.72 11.84 21.21
CA ALA A 362 -5.53 11.00 21.13
C ALA A 362 -4.30 11.80 20.66
N ARG A 363 -3.60 12.43 21.61
CA ARG A 363 -2.28 13.03 21.40
C ARG A 363 -1.22 12.05 21.83
N LEU A 364 -0.36 11.65 20.89
CA LEU A 364 0.74 10.73 21.18
C LEU A 364 1.82 11.45 22.00
N SER A 365 2.05 11.01 23.24
CA SER A 365 3.16 11.50 24.07
C SER A 365 4.48 10.88 23.65
N MET A 366 5.62 11.45 24.05
CA MET A 366 6.94 10.85 23.78
C MET A 366 7.10 9.46 24.39
N LEU A 367 6.63 9.25 25.63
CA LEU A 367 6.63 7.93 26.26
C LEU A 367 5.75 6.95 25.47
N GLY A 368 4.61 7.43 24.99
CA GLY A 368 3.73 6.71 24.08
C GLY A 368 4.42 6.24 22.80
N LEU A 369 5.13 7.16 22.14
CA LEU A 369 5.86 6.81 20.93
C LEU A 369 6.97 5.78 21.21
N VAL A 370 7.73 5.93 22.31
CA VAL A 370 8.80 4.98 22.66
C VAL A 370 8.24 3.60 22.92
N ASN A 371 7.15 3.48 23.69
CA ASN A 371 6.50 2.21 23.96
C ASN A 371 5.94 1.58 22.69
N LEU A 372 5.34 2.38 21.80
CA LEU A 372 4.85 1.90 20.49
C LEU A 372 5.98 1.34 19.63
N LEU A 373 7.08 2.10 19.49
CA LEU A 373 8.23 1.67 18.70
C LEU A 373 8.93 0.45 19.32
N THR A 374 8.93 0.33 20.64
CA THR A 374 9.43 -0.87 21.34
C THR A 374 8.58 -2.09 20.99
N TRP A 375 7.26 -1.96 21.02
CA TRP A 375 6.35 -3.02 20.59
C TRP A 375 6.53 -3.40 19.11
N VAL A 376 6.76 -2.41 18.24
CA VAL A 376 7.09 -2.64 16.81
C VAL A 376 8.39 -3.46 16.70
N CYS A 377 9.45 -3.10 17.44
CA CYS A 377 10.72 -3.83 17.50
C CYS A 377 10.55 -5.30 17.91
N ILE A 378 9.57 -5.62 18.74
CA ILE A 378 9.30 -7.00 19.19
C ILE A 378 8.48 -7.78 18.16
N SER A 379 7.52 -7.11 17.51
CA SER A 379 6.46 -7.77 16.75
C SER A 379 6.81 -8.01 15.28
N PHE A 380 7.77 -7.27 14.73
CA PHE A 380 8.05 -7.26 13.30
C PHE A 380 9.52 -7.50 12.99
N GLN A 381 9.77 -8.00 11.77
CA GLN A 381 11.10 -8.10 11.17
C GLN A 381 11.06 -7.66 9.71
N GLY A 382 12.21 -7.22 9.20
CA GLY A 382 12.35 -6.82 7.79
C GLY A 382 11.87 -5.41 7.46
N LEU A 383 11.51 -4.59 8.46
CA LEU A 383 11.00 -3.24 8.23
C LEU A 383 12.02 -2.31 7.58
N GLU A 384 11.56 -1.61 6.56
CA GLU A 384 12.25 -0.55 5.81
C GLU A 384 11.59 0.82 6.04
N ASP A 385 10.27 0.82 6.26
CA ASP A 385 9.48 2.03 6.50
C ASP A 385 8.54 1.86 7.71
N ILE A 386 8.54 2.84 8.61
CA ILE A 386 7.58 2.96 9.70
C ILE A 386 6.89 4.31 9.61
N GLU A 387 5.56 4.31 9.62
CA GLU A 387 4.73 5.50 9.70
C GLU A 387 3.77 5.40 10.89
N VAL A 388 3.77 6.39 11.77
CA VAL A 388 2.83 6.52 12.87
C VAL A 388 1.92 7.71 12.59
N ALA A 389 0.76 7.44 12.01
CA ALA A 389 -0.27 8.44 11.74
C ALA A 389 -1.01 8.79 13.04
N SER A 390 -0.64 9.89 13.67
CA SER A 390 -1.24 10.37 14.92
C SER A 390 -1.19 11.90 15.00
N SER A 391 -2.06 12.47 15.83
CA SER A 391 -2.00 13.88 16.21
C SER A 391 -0.90 14.07 17.27
N LEU A 392 -0.01 15.03 17.03
CA LEU A 392 1.10 15.34 17.93
C LEU A 392 0.84 16.66 18.65
N SER A 393 1.32 16.77 19.90
CA SER A 393 1.45 18.08 20.52
C SER A 393 2.62 18.86 19.92
N SER A 394 2.60 20.19 20.03
CA SER A 394 3.69 21.06 19.59
C SER A 394 5.03 20.67 20.21
N GLU A 395 5.03 20.31 21.49
CA GLU A 395 6.23 19.95 22.25
C GLU A 395 6.82 18.64 21.73
N VAL A 396 5.98 17.64 21.47
CA VAL A 396 6.41 16.36 20.88
C VAL A 396 6.95 16.59 19.47
N GLY A 397 6.28 17.41 18.65
CA GLY A 397 6.75 17.74 17.30
C GLY A 397 8.13 18.41 17.28
N ALA A 398 8.38 19.34 18.20
CA ALA A 398 9.69 19.97 18.37
C ALA A 398 10.76 18.94 18.75
N LEU A 399 10.49 18.09 19.74
CA LEU A 399 11.41 17.03 20.18
C LEU A 399 11.74 16.03 19.06
N LEU A 400 10.76 15.64 18.24
CA LEU A 400 10.97 14.72 17.11
C LEU A 400 11.84 15.32 16.00
N SER A 401 11.83 16.64 15.86
CA SER A 401 12.63 17.36 14.87
C SER A 401 14.09 17.52 15.34
N GLU A 402 14.30 17.60 16.66
CA GLU A 402 15.62 17.77 17.27
C GLU A 402 16.34 16.43 17.50
N LYS A 403 15.62 15.40 17.97
CA LYS A 403 16.20 14.12 18.40
C LYS A 403 16.35 13.11 17.26
N SER A 404 17.18 12.09 17.49
CA SER A 404 17.32 10.95 16.58
C SER A 404 16.93 9.64 17.27
N PHE A 405 16.49 8.64 16.50
CA PHE A 405 16.01 7.35 17.00
C PHE A 405 16.99 6.22 16.67
N ASP A 406 17.46 5.49 17.68
CA ASP A 406 18.30 4.29 17.52
C ASP A 406 17.42 3.03 17.61
N LEU A 407 17.07 2.48 16.44
CA LEU A 407 16.24 1.28 16.26
C LEU A 407 17.12 0.12 15.77
N LYS A 408 17.99 -0.40 16.64
CA LYS A 408 18.98 -1.45 16.29
C LYS A 408 18.38 -2.72 15.71
N THR A 409 17.13 -3.02 16.04
CA THR A 409 16.41 -4.20 15.54
C THR A 409 16.15 -4.14 14.04
N PHE A 410 16.16 -2.95 13.43
CA PHE A 410 15.84 -2.73 12.02
C PHE A 410 17.00 -2.13 11.24
N PRO A 411 18.03 -2.92 10.89
CA PRO A 411 19.19 -2.42 10.14
C PRO A 411 18.83 -1.92 8.72
N ARG A 412 17.68 -2.34 8.18
CA ARG A 412 17.16 -1.91 6.86
C ARG A 412 16.23 -0.70 6.95
N LEU A 413 15.91 -0.19 8.14
CA LEU A 413 14.98 0.92 8.29
C LEU A 413 15.58 2.19 7.68
N THR A 414 14.88 2.74 6.68
CA THR A 414 15.28 3.96 5.96
C THR A 414 14.35 5.14 6.26
N THR A 415 13.12 4.86 6.68
CA THR A 415 12.11 5.89 6.96
C THR A 415 11.43 5.64 8.29
N LEU A 416 11.39 6.67 9.13
CA LEU A 416 10.49 6.76 10.27
C LEU A 416 9.72 8.08 10.16
N ARG A 417 8.40 8.00 10.08
CA ARG A 417 7.50 9.15 10.07
C ARG A 417 6.57 9.09 11.26
N VAL A 418 6.38 10.21 11.93
CA VAL A 418 5.42 10.35 13.03
C VAL A 418 4.60 11.59 12.76
N GLY A 419 3.31 11.41 12.51
CA GLY A 419 2.45 12.42 11.89
C GLY A 419 3.05 12.88 10.56
N ASN A 420 3.22 14.20 10.41
CA ASN A 420 3.84 14.80 9.23
C ASN A 420 5.36 14.98 9.34
N ILE A 421 5.99 14.53 10.43
CA ILE A 421 7.41 14.74 10.70
C ILE A 421 8.19 13.50 10.27
N ARG A 422 9.23 13.69 9.44
CA ARG A 422 10.21 12.64 9.15
C ARG A 422 11.28 12.65 10.24
N CYS A 423 11.24 11.66 11.12
CA CYS A 423 12.19 11.56 12.22
C CYS A 423 13.58 11.18 11.71
N HIS A 424 14.61 11.66 12.39
CA HIS A 424 15.97 11.29 12.08
C HIS A 424 16.27 9.90 12.65
N LEU A 425 16.61 8.95 11.78
CA LEU A 425 17.11 7.66 12.21
C LEU A 425 18.58 7.79 12.55
N HIS A 426 18.96 7.28 13.71
CA HIS A 426 20.35 7.11 14.10
C HIS A 426 20.94 5.92 13.32
N SER A 427 21.19 6.15 12.03
CA SER A 427 21.92 5.20 11.19
C SER A 427 23.41 5.39 11.48
N ARG A 428 24.02 4.43 12.19
CA ARG A 428 25.46 4.41 12.44
C ARG A 428 26.19 3.99 11.18
N LYS A 429 26.40 4.93 10.26
CA LYS A 429 27.51 4.81 9.31
C LYS A 429 28.77 5.14 10.09
N ASN A 430 29.59 4.13 10.29
CA ASN A 430 30.88 4.32 10.92
C ASN A 430 31.87 4.82 9.85
N ILE A 431 32.71 5.78 10.22
CA ILE A 431 33.78 6.32 9.38
C ILE A 431 35.08 6.15 10.14
N LEU A 432 36.11 5.69 9.44
CA LEU A 432 37.46 5.61 9.97
C LEU A 432 38.21 6.90 9.60
N CYS A 433 38.65 7.66 10.59
CA CYS A 433 39.43 8.88 10.43
C CYS A 433 40.89 8.59 10.73
N LEU A 434 41.78 8.77 9.76
CA LEU A 434 43.20 8.48 9.87
C LEU A 434 43.95 9.81 10.02
N SER A 435 44.76 9.94 11.06
CA SER A 435 45.80 10.98 11.08
C SER A 435 46.75 10.77 9.89
N PHE A 436 47.41 11.83 9.40
CA PHE A 436 48.33 11.70 8.28
C PHE A 436 49.41 10.64 8.50
N GLY A 437 50.00 10.59 9.70
CA GLY A 437 50.98 9.56 10.06
C GLY A 437 50.43 8.13 9.99
N ALA A 438 49.13 7.93 10.21
CA ALA A 438 48.47 6.63 10.12
C ALA A 438 48.05 6.26 8.69
N SER A 439 47.88 7.23 7.80
CA SER A 439 47.40 7.00 6.44
C SER A 439 48.33 6.11 5.63
N ALA A 440 49.65 6.27 5.75
CA ALA A 440 50.65 5.46 5.05
C ALA A 440 50.64 3.99 5.51
N VAL A 441 50.52 3.78 6.83
CA VAL A 441 50.42 2.45 7.44
C VAL A 441 49.08 1.77 7.12
N TRP A 442 48.01 2.56 7.01
CA TRP A 442 46.74 2.09 6.49
C TRP A 442 46.87 1.63 5.05
N ALA A 443 47.42 2.47 4.16
CA ALA A 443 47.55 2.18 2.73
C ALA A 443 48.42 0.93 2.45
N SER A 444 49.42 0.65 3.29
CA SER A 444 50.22 -0.58 3.20
C SER A 444 49.49 -1.85 3.69
N GLY A 445 48.35 -1.68 4.37
CA GLY A 445 47.58 -2.76 4.99
C GLY A 445 48.10 -3.20 6.35
N ALA A 446 49.11 -2.52 6.92
CA ALA A 446 49.72 -2.88 8.20
C ALA A 446 48.95 -2.34 9.42
N LEU A 447 48.05 -1.36 9.23
CA LEU A 447 47.44 -0.61 10.35
C LEU A 447 46.74 -1.50 11.38
N ARG A 448 46.01 -2.53 10.94
CA ARG A 448 45.31 -3.43 11.86
C ARG A 448 46.29 -4.19 12.78
N SER A 449 47.44 -4.61 12.25
CA SER A 449 48.47 -5.29 13.02
C SER A 449 49.14 -4.34 14.01
N GLU A 450 49.37 -3.09 13.62
CA GLU A 450 49.89 -2.06 14.52
C GLU A 450 48.92 -1.75 15.67
N LEU A 451 47.64 -1.60 15.37
CA LEU A 451 46.60 -1.35 16.38
C LEU A 451 46.37 -2.54 17.33
N ALA A 452 46.72 -3.76 16.92
CA ALA A 452 46.58 -4.94 17.77
C ALA A 452 47.45 -4.86 19.04
N TRP A 453 48.55 -4.11 19.00
CA TRP A 453 49.45 -3.94 20.14
C TRP A 453 48.95 -2.92 21.16
N THR A 454 48.27 -1.88 20.70
CA THR A 454 47.91 -0.71 21.51
C THR A 454 46.42 -0.64 21.84
N SER A 455 45.57 -1.25 21.01
CA SER A 455 44.11 -1.07 21.01
C SER A 455 43.34 -2.40 20.91
N ALA A 456 43.92 -3.51 21.37
CA ALA A 456 43.33 -4.86 21.28
C ALA A 456 41.87 -4.92 21.77
N ASN A 457 41.61 -4.39 22.96
CA ASN A 457 40.27 -4.40 23.57
C ASN A 457 39.22 -3.69 22.71
N LEU A 458 39.60 -2.58 22.05
CA LEU A 458 38.66 -1.85 21.21
C LEU A 458 38.42 -2.60 19.91
N LEU A 459 39.47 -3.17 19.29
CA LEU A 459 39.38 -3.94 18.05
C LEU A 459 38.37 -5.10 18.15
N ASP A 460 38.30 -5.77 19.29
CA ASP A 460 37.35 -6.88 19.53
C ASP A 460 35.88 -6.41 19.61
N THR A 461 35.65 -5.12 19.84
CA THR A 461 34.31 -4.53 19.95
C THR A 461 33.91 -3.68 18.74
N LEU A 462 34.78 -3.56 17.73
CA LEU A 462 34.53 -2.70 16.59
C LEU A 462 33.38 -3.22 15.71
N PRO A 463 32.59 -2.31 15.14
CA PRO A 463 31.65 -2.64 14.08
C PRO A 463 32.34 -3.32 12.89
N THR A 464 31.66 -4.30 12.28
CA THR A 464 32.21 -5.10 11.16
C THR A 464 32.65 -4.24 9.98
N ASP A 465 31.96 -3.13 9.72
CA ASP A 465 32.32 -2.18 8.66
C ASP A 465 33.63 -1.44 8.96
N ILE A 466 33.88 -1.02 10.21
CA ILE A 466 35.17 -0.44 10.61
C ILE A 466 36.29 -1.48 10.51
N CYS A 467 36.05 -2.70 10.98
CA CYS A 467 37.02 -3.79 10.83
C CYS A 467 37.41 -4.02 9.36
N ALA A 468 36.45 -3.91 8.44
CA ALA A 468 36.72 -3.95 7.01
C ALA A 468 37.46 -2.71 6.50
N MET A 469 37.14 -1.51 7.00
CA MET A 469 37.83 -0.27 6.63
C MET A 469 39.29 -0.20 7.10
N LEU A 470 39.66 -0.90 8.18
CA LEU A 470 41.05 -0.98 8.66
C LEU A 470 41.99 -1.74 7.70
N SER A 471 41.44 -2.49 6.75
CA SER A 471 42.18 -3.21 5.71
C SER A 471 41.81 -2.64 4.33
N PRO A 472 42.64 -1.79 3.69
CA PRO A 472 42.30 -1.21 2.39
C PRO A 472 42.12 -2.30 1.32
N PRO A 473 41.16 -2.14 0.39
CA PRO A 473 40.81 -3.19 -0.58
C PRO A 473 41.87 -3.44 -1.68
N LEU A 474 42.89 -2.58 -1.85
CA LEU A 474 43.91 -2.72 -2.90
C LEU A 474 45.29 -2.23 -2.45
N LYS A 475 46.34 -3.01 -2.75
CA LYS A 475 47.74 -2.56 -2.78
C LYS A 475 47.94 -1.61 -3.96
N LYS A 476 47.44 -0.38 -3.88
CA LYS A 476 47.82 0.67 -4.82
C LYS A 476 49.10 1.30 -4.29
N ASP A 477 50.10 1.45 -5.16
CA ASP A 477 51.38 2.10 -4.82
C ASP A 477 51.23 3.59 -4.47
N HIS A 478 50.01 4.14 -4.47
CA HIS A 478 49.72 5.53 -4.20
C HIS A 478 48.65 5.66 -3.10
N LEU A 479 48.94 6.51 -2.11
CA LEU A 479 47.98 6.95 -1.11
C LEU A 479 46.85 7.72 -1.81
N PRO A 480 45.57 7.36 -1.58
CA PRO A 480 44.48 8.10 -2.17
C PRO A 480 44.38 9.49 -1.51
N GLY A 481 44.47 10.54 -2.32
CA GLY A 481 44.16 11.91 -1.90
C GLY A 481 42.66 12.10 -1.67
N CYS A 482 42.29 13.24 -1.07
CA CYS A 482 40.88 13.59 -0.84
C CYS A 482 40.12 13.66 -2.17
N SER A 483 39.04 12.90 -2.31
CA SER A 483 38.23 12.87 -3.55
C SER A 483 37.44 14.16 -3.85
N VAL A 484 37.51 15.17 -2.98
CA VAL A 484 36.81 16.45 -3.13
C VAL A 484 37.79 17.58 -3.45
N CYS A 485 38.78 17.81 -2.59
CA CYS A 485 39.77 18.88 -2.78
C CYS A 485 41.04 18.43 -3.51
N TRP A 486 41.19 17.14 -3.79
CA TRP A 486 42.36 16.52 -4.45
C TRP A 486 43.68 16.59 -3.67
N ILE A 487 43.68 17.15 -2.47
CA ILE A 487 44.88 17.27 -1.64
C ILE A 487 45.36 15.88 -1.20
N THR A 488 46.66 15.63 -1.37
CA THR A 488 47.30 14.36 -0.95
C THR A 488 47.84 14.43 0.47
N PRO A 489 48.03 13.28 1.16
CA PRO A 489 48.62 13.25 2.50
C PRO A 489 49.96 13.98 2.62
N GLU A 490 50.78 13.97 1.57
CA GLU A 490 52.08 14.63 1.55
C GLU A 490 51.95 16.16 1.58
N GLU A 491 50.95 16.70 0.87
CA GLU A 491 50.69 18.14 0.76
C GLU A 491 50.18 18.78 2.06
N PHE A 492 49.68 17.98 3.00
CA PHE A 492 49.23 18.45 4.32
C PHE A 492 50.36 18.58 5.36
N SER A 493 51.61 18.25 5.01
CA SER A 493 52.77 18.27 5.91
C SER A 493 53.29 19.68 6.24
N GLY A 494 52.39 20.65 6.45
CA GLY A 494 52.73 22.01 6.87
C GLY A 494 53.24 22.06 8.33
N PRO A 495 53.97 23.13 8.70
CA PRO A 495 54.51 23.28 10.05
C PRO A 495 53.38 23.41 11.08
N GLU A 496 53.26 22.40 11.94
CA GLU A 496 52.57 22.38 13.24
C GLU A 496 51.26 23.18 13.34
N GLU A 497 50.20 22.73 12.65
CA GLU A 497 48.84 23.12 13.05
C GLU A 497 48.44 22.38 14.34
N GLU A 498 47.78 23.09 15.26
CA GLU A 498 47.33 22.54 16.55
C GLU A 498 46.31 21.39 16.41
N ASP A 499 45.64 21.28 15.26
CA ASP A 499 44.65 20.23 14.96
C ASP A 499 44.94 19.58 13.60
N PRO A 500 45.71 18.47 13.55
CA PRO A 500 46.10 17.87 12.29
C PRO A 500 44.87 17.37 11.53
N PRO A 501 44.72 17.71 10.23
CA PRO A 501 43.60 17.23 9.44
C PRO A 501 43.57 15.68 9.39
N PHE A 502 42.37 15.10 9.36
CA PHE A 502 42.20 13.65 9.21
C PHE A 502 41.84 13.29 7.78
N LEU A 503 42.30 12.13 7.33
CA LEU A 503 41.79 11.47 6.13
C LEU A 503 40.70 10.47 6.53
N CYS A 504 39.45 10.74 6.13
CA CYS A 504 38.28 9.97 6.49
C CYS A 504 37.93 8.93 5.41
N VAL A 505 38.02 7.65 5.75
CA VAL A 505 37.58 6.50 4.94
C VAL A 505 36.07 6.31 5.11
N LEU A 506 35.33 6.52 4.02
CA LEU A 506 33.86 6.60 4.00
C LEU A 506 33.17 5.23 3.91
N ASP A 507 33.81 4.24 3.31
CA ASP A 507 33.22 2.92 3.07
C ASP A 507 34.27 1.81 2.95
N LYS A 508 33.79 0.56 2.87
CA LYS A 508 34.62 -0.64 2.68
C LYS A 508 35.37 -0.68 1.35
N ALA A 509 35.04 0.20 0.40
CA ALA A 509 35.77 0.33 -0.86
C ALA A 509 36.98 1.28 -0.73
N GLY A 510 37.21 1.85 0.45
CA GLY A 510 38.35 2.70 0.73
C GLY A 510 38.23 4.09 0.12
N HIS A 511 37.01 4.58 -0.15
CA HIS A 511 36.84 5.95 -0.62
C HIS A 511 37.17 6.94 0.50
N VAL A 512 38.01 7.93 0.19
CA VAL A 512 38.52 8.89 1.18
C VAL A 512 38.17 10.34 0.88
N VAL A 513 38.00 11.11 1.94
CA VAL A 513 37.86 12.58 1.93
C VAL A 513 38.63 13.15 3.13
N CYS A 514 39.15 14.37 3.07
CA CYS A 514 39.70 15.02 4.27
C CYS A 514 38.57 15.44 5.22
N SER A 515 38.88 15.62 6.51
CA SER A 515 37.94 16.01 7.56
C SER A 515 37.16 17.29 7.22
N ALA A 516 37.84 18.30 6.69
CA ALA A 516 37.21 19.55 6.26
C ALA A 516 36.18 19.33 5.11
N CYS A 517 36.53 18.52 4.11
CA CYS A 517 35.59 18.19 3.03
C CYS A 517 34.43 17.31 3.53
N LEU A 518 34.67 16.39 4.46
CA LEU A 518 33.60 15.61 5.09
C LEU A 518 32.62 16.52 5.83
N GLU A 519 33.12 17.51 6.55
CA GLU A 519 32.27 18.50 7.25
C GLU A 519 31.45 19.33 6.27
N GLY A 520 32.04 19.77 5.16
CA GLY A 520 31.30 20.45 4.08
C GLY A 520 30.19 19.58 3.47
N LEU A 521 30.46 18.28 3.27
CA LEU A 521 29.46 17.32 2.79
C LEU A 521 28.32 17.12 3.81
N VAL A 522 28.68 16.95 5.09
CA VAL A 522 27.72 16.79 6.19
C VAL A 522 26.87 18.05 6.39
N GLN A 523 27.48 19.24 6.29
CA GLN A 523 26.77 20.51 6.41
C GLN A 523 25.80 20.71 5.24
N SER A 524 26.22 20.37 4.02
CA SER A 524 25.34 20.39 2.85
C SER A 524 24.16 19.42 3.01
N ALA A 525 24.39 18.26 3.61
CA ALA A 525 23.35 17.26 3.89
C ALA A 525 22.28 17.75 4.89
N ARG A 526 22.63 18.67 5.79
CA ARG A 526 21.66 19.26 6.75
C ARG A 526 20.60 20.11 6.07
N HIS A 527 20.94 20.69 4.93
CA HIS A 527 20.01 21.48 4.12
C HIS A 527 19.18 20.61 3.15
N SER A 528 19.49 19.31 3.05
CA SER A 528 18.77 18.34 2.23
C SER A 528 18.00 17.33 3.11
N ASP A 529 17.98 16.05 2.74
CA ASP A 529 17.27 14.97 3.44
C ASP A 529 18.11 14.31 4.55
N GLY A 530 19.16 14.98 5.04
CA GLY A 530 20.07 14.42 6.04
C GLY A 530 21.03 13.37 5.47
N THR A 531 21.16 13.29 4.15
CA THR A 531 22.10 12.38 3.46
C THR A 531 23.02 13.13 2.51
N PHE A 532 24.23 12.60 2.34
CA PHE A 532 25.15 12.99 1.26
C PHE A 532 25.54 11.75 0.44
N ALA A 533 25.98 11.95 -0.80
CA ALA A 533 26.49 10.86 -1.64
C ALA A 533 28.02 10.83 -1.56
N CYS A 534 28.61 9.65 -1.44
CA CYS A 534 30.05 9.46 -1.57
C CYS A 534 30.52 10.05 -2.92
N PRO A 535 31.52 10.95 -2.95
CA PRO A 535 31.96 11.60 -4.20
C PRO A 535 32.39 10.62 -5.29
N MET A 536 32.87 9.43 -4.89
CA MET A 536 33.42 8.40 -5.77
C MET A 536 32.35 7.39 -6.24
N CYS A 537 31.71 6.66 -5.34
CA CYS A 537 30.75 5.59 -5.69
C CYS A 537 29.29 6.03 -5.71
N ARG A 538 29.00 7.28 -5.35
CA ARG A 538 27.63 7.83 -5.21
C ARG A 538 26.74 7.11 -4.20
N GLN A 539 27.28 6.20 -3.39
CA GLN A 539 26.52 5.58 -2.31
C GLN A 539 26.03 6.66 -1.33
N ARG A 540 24.73 6.64 -1.01
CA ARG A 540 24.13 7.57 -0.04
C ARG A 540 24.56 7.21 1.38
N MET A 541 24.92 8.21 2.15
CA MET A 541 25.41 8.13 3.53
C MET A 541 24.61 9.07 4.42
N SER A 542 24.33 8.63 5.64
CA SER A 542 23.74 9.47 6.69
C SER A 542 24.72 10.58 7.09
N SER A 543 24.22 11.79 7.35
CA SER A 543 25.02 12.86 7.94
C SER A 543 25.35 12.63 9.42
N LEU A 544 24.67 11.69 10.09
CA LEU A 544 24.96 11.26 11.45
C LEU A 544 26.01 10.14 11.40
N LEU A 545 27.25 10.49 11.73
CA LEU A 545 28.41 9.63 11.54
C LEU A 545 29.05 9.31 12.88
N THR A 546 29.42 8.05 13.09
CA THR A 546 30.29 7.66 14.20
C THR A 546 31.73 7.63 13.69
N LYS A 547 32.57 8.53 14.21
CA LYS A 547 33.96 8.65 13.80
C LYS A 547 34.84 7.78 14.70
N TYR A 548 35.65 6.92 14.10
CA TYR A 548 36.71 6.18 14.76
C TYR A 548 38.04 6.78 14.33
N ALA A 549 38.73 7.47 15.22
CA ALA A 549 39.97 8.17 14.91
C ALA A 549 41.19 7.29 15.21
N VAL A 550 42.14 7.28 14.27
CA VAL A 550 43.44 6.64 14.41
C VAL A 550 44.50 7.73 14.47
N THR A 551 45.05 7.94 15.65
CA THR A 551 46.11 8.93 15.91
C THR A 551 47.46 8.23 16.05
N LYS A 552 48.54 8.95 15.75
CA LYS A 552 49.91 8.50 15.96
C LYS A 552 50.51 9.27 17.13
N SER A 553 51.02 8.60 18.15
CA SER A 553 51.69 9.24 19.28
C SER A 553 53.08 9.73 18.92
N VAL A 554 53.69 10.50 19.82
CA VAL A 554 55.06 10.99 19.68
C VAL A 554 56.10 9.86 19.65
N GLU A 555 55.82 8.73 20.29
CA GLU A 555 56.63 7.50 20.24
C GLU A 555 56.42 6.71 18.93
N GLY A 556 55.53 7.18 18.05
CA GLY A 556 55.22 6.55 16.78
C GLY A 556 54.23 5.39 16.85
N LEU A 557 53.60 5.17 18.01
CA LEU A 557 52.56 4.15 18.20
C LEU A 557 51.20 4.65 17.68
N TYR A 558 50.33 3.76 17.23
CA TYR A 558 49.00 4.11 16.74
C TYR A 558 47.93 3.81 17.79
N PHE A 559 46.96 4.70 17.97
CA PHE A 559 45.86 4.52 18.91
C PHE A 559 44.53 4.66 18.17
N LEU A 560 43.57 3.80 18.49
CA LEU A 560 42.22 3.87 17.96
C LEU A 560 41.28 4.37 19.05
N GLU A 561 40.54 5.44 18.77
CA GLU A 561 39.58 6.03 19.69
C GLU A 561 38.25 6.29 18.99
N ALA A 562 37.14 6.14 19.72
CA ALA A 562 35.85 6.62 19.25
C ALA A 562 35.78 8.14 19.48
N ALA A 563 35.92 8.92 18.40
CA ALA A 563 35.92 10.37 18.52
C ALA A 563 34.50 10.86 18.86
N PRO A 564 34.34 11.73 19.88
CA PRO A 564 33.05 12.32 20.19
C PRO A 564 32.56 13.12 18.98
N SER A 565 31.38 12.79 18.48
CA SER A 565 30.80 13.56 17.39
C SER A 565 30.27 14.88 17.94
N ASN A 566 30.87 16.02 17.58
CA ASN A 566 30.38 17.37 17.94
C ASN A 566 28.94 17.67 17.47
N ASN A 567 28.33 16.75 16.71
CA ASN A 567 26.99 16.86 16.15
C ASN A 567 26.01 15.82 16.71
N GLN A 568 26.28 15.29 17.91
CA GLN A 568 25.43 14.27 18.49
C GLN A 568 24.12 14.92 18.95
N ARG A 569 23.09 14.82 18.12
CA ARG A 569 21.71 14.99 18.57
C ARG A 569 21.46 13.98 19.67
N ASP A 570 20.67 14.37 20.66
CA ASP A 570 20.13 13.44 21.65
C ASP A 570 19.55 12.21 20.94
N VAL A 571 20.04 11.05 21.32
CA VAL A 571 19.62 9.78 20.75
C VAL A 571 18.60 9.14 21.68
N ILE A 572 17.36 9.01 21.19
CA ILE A 572 16.33 8.19 21.83
C ILE A 572 16.62 6.74 21.46
N LYS A 573 17.12 5.98 22.43
CA LYS A 573 17.37 4.55 22.27
C LYS A 573 16.05 3.80 22.42
N ILE A 574 15.64 3.07 21.39
CA ILE A 574 14.52 2.14 21.49
C ILE A 574 15.10 0.80 21.95
N PRO A 575 14.66 0.23 23.08
CA PRO A 575 15.13 -1.05 23.55
C PRO A 575 14.94 -2.14 22.48
N PRO A 576 15.92 -3.04 22.26
CA PRO A 576 15.65 -4.31 21.61
C PRO A 576 14.77 -5.10 22.59
N GLY A 577 13.57 -5.49 22.19
CA GLY A 577 12.64 -6.18 23.11
C GLY A 577 12.88 -7.68 23.27
#